data_AF-A0A942LGB0-F1
#
_entry.id   AF-A0A942LGB0-F1
#
_cell.length_a   1.000
_cell.length_b   1.000
_cell.length_c   1.000
_cell.angle_alpha   90.00
_cell.angle_beta   90.00
_cell.angle_gamma   90.00
#
_symmetry.space_group_name_H-M   'P 1'
#
loop_
_entity.id
_entity.type
_entity.pdbx_description
1 polymer ?
#
loop_
_entity_poly.entity_id
_entity_poly.type
_entity_poly.pdbx_seq_one_letter_code
_entity_poly.pdbx_strand_id
1 'polypeptide(L)'
;RIITNEENLERFLNLVDSPHNGLTLCSGSLGVSKDNDMLKIARRFGKKIHFAHMRNVKITSTNSFEETAHPSEYGSLDMVEILKVIHEEGFDGPIRPDHGRMIWGEKGKPGYGLYDRALGAMYLTGIWETLEKTKK
;
A
#
# COMPACT_ATOMS: atom_id res chain seq x y z
N ARG A 1 18.09 7.65 4.59
CA ARG A 1 17.07 7.32 3.54
C ARG A 1 16.58 8.63 2.94
N ILE A 2 16.19 8.67 1.66
CA ILE A 2 15.83 9.92 0.95
C ILE A 2 14.34 10.06 0.62
N ILE A 3 13.60 8.94 0.51
CA ILE A 3 12.16 8.88 0.29
C ILE A 3 11.54 8.20 1.51
N THR A 4 11.05 8.98 2.46
CA THR A 4 10.59 8.46 3.76
C THR A 4 9.26 9.01 4.23
N ASN A 5 8.86 10.20 3.77
CA ASN A 5 7.64 10.87 4.18
C ASN A 5 7.04 11.70 3.05
N GLU A 6 5.92 12.35 3.33
CA GLU A 6 5.19 13.24 2.43
C GLU A 6 6.08 14.34 1.81
N GLU A 7 6.88 15.04 2.62
CA GLU A 7 7.76 16.12 2.16
C GLU A 7 8.83 15.62 1.19
N ASN A 8 9.37 14.42 1.42
CA ASN A 8 10.33 13.82 0.51
C ASN A 8 9.69 13.42 -0.82
N LEU A 9 8.47 12.91 -0.80
CA LEU A 9 7.72 12.57 -2.00
C LEU A 9 7.41 13.82 -2.82
N GLU A 10 6.95 14.89 -2.18
CA GLU A 10 6.73 16.18 -2.83
C GLU A 10 8.01 16.70 -3.47
N ARG A 11 9.11 16.75 -2.70
CA ARG A 11 10.40 17.18 -3.24
C ARG A 11 10.81 16.37 -4.45
N PHE A 12 10.68 15.04 -4.39
CA PHE A 12 11.04 14.14 -5.50
C PHE A 12 10.19 14.36 -6.75
N LEU A 13 8.85 14.46 -6.60
CA LEU A 13 7.95 14.69 -7.72
C LEU A 13 8.17 16.07 -8.36
N ASN A 14 8.61 17.06 -7.59
CA ASN A 14 8.94 18.40 -8.08
C ASN A 14 10.36 18.52 -8.69
N LEU A 15 11.21 17.49 -8.63
CA LEU A 15 12.52 17.52 -9.31
C LEU A 15 12.37 17.58 -10.83
N VAL A 16 11.35 16.91 -11.36
CA VAL A 16 11.05 16.87 -12.79
C VAL A 16 9.53 16.84 -12.96
N ASP A 17 8.95 17.94 -13.44
CA ASP A 17 7.52 17.99 -13.77
C ASP A 17 7.25 17.25 -15.09
N SER A 18 6.97 15.95 -14.97
CA SER A 18 6.67 15.07 -16.08
C SER A 18 5.58 14.07 -15.67
N PRO A 19 4.68 13.68 -16.60
CA PRO A 19 3.78 12.55 -16.35
C PRO A 19 4.52 11.22 -16.22
N HIS A 20 5.80 11.12 -16.62
CA HIS A 20 6.62 9.94 -16.41
C HIS A 20 7.32 9.92 -15.05
N ASN A 21 7.35 11.05 -14.33
CA ASN A 21 7.86 11.13 -12.97
C ASN A 21 6.70 10.90 -11.98
N GLY A 22 6.56 9.65 -11.54
CA GLY A 22 5.56 9.25 -10.54
C GLY A 22 6.15 8.32 -9.50
N LEU A 23 5.29 7.75 -8.66
CA LEU A 23 5.70 6.88 -7.57
C LEU A 23 4.96 5.55 -7.56
N THR A 24 5.64 4.54 -6.99
CA THR A 24 4.95 3.35 -6.49
C THR A 24 4.50 3.62 -5.06
N LEU A 25 3.19 3.64 -4.81
CA LEU A 25 2.66 3.77 -3.46
C LEU A 25 2.76 2.41 -2.76
N CYS A 26 3.70 2.29 -1.82
CA CYS A 26 3.84 1.10 -0.99
C CYS A 26 3.32 1.36 0.42
N SER A 27 2.10 0.86 0.70
CA SER A 27 1.42 1.06 1.98
C SER A 27 2.26 0.56 3.15
N GLY A 28 2.85 -0.63 3.03
CA GLY A 28 3.67 -1.20 4.09
C GLY A 28 5.09 -0.63 4.20
N SER A 29 5.56 0.21 3.26
CA SER A 29 6.88 0.87 3.42
C SER A 29 6.76 2.27 4.00
N LEU A 30 5.74 3.03 3.61
CA LEU A 30 5.48 4.36 4.17
C LEU A 30 4.71 4.26 5.48
N GLY A 31 3.75 3.34 5.57
CA GLY A 31 2.85 3.17 6.71
C GLY A 31 3.47 2.54 7.96
N VAL A 32 4.73 2.11 7.93
CA VAL A 32 5.44 1.68 9.17
C VAL A 32 5.76 2.86 10.08
N SER A 33 5.78 4.08 9.54
CA SER A 33 5.97 5.30 10.32
C SER A 33 4.61 5.85 10.72
N LYS A 34 4.38 6.03 12.03
CA LYS A 34 3.17 6.70 12.54
C LYS A 34 3.07 8.16 12.12
N ASP A 35 4.19 8.77 11.75
CA ASP A 35 4.25 10.15 11.25
C ASP A 35 3.74 10.28 9.82
N ASN A 36 3.59 9.16 9.09
CA ASN A 36 3.04 9.15 7.74
C ASN A 36 1.53 8.88 7.79
N ASP A 37 0.75 9.92 7.51
CA ASP A 37 -0.67 9.78 7.20
C ASP A 37 -0.83 9.23 5.79
N MET A 38 -1.12 7.94 5.69
CA MET A 38 -1.27 7.24 4.42
C MET A 38 -2.43 7.76 3.57
N LEU A 39 -3.54 8.20 4.20
CA LEU A 39 -4.69 8.74 3.47
C LEU A 39 -4.36 10.10 2.88
N LYS A 40 -3.68 10.95 3.65
CA LYS A 40 -3.20 12.26 3.18
C LYS A 40 -2.21 12.10 2.03
N ILE A 41 -1.23 11.20 2.16
CA ILE A 41 -0.25 10.91 1.11
C ILE A 41 -0.93 10.40 -0.16
N ALA A 42 -1.84 9.42 -0.02
CA ALA A 42 -2.56 8.84 -1.15
C ALA A 42 -3.41 9.89 -1.88
N ARG A 43 -4.11 10.76 -1.15
CA ARG A 43 -4.91 11.84 -1.73
C ARG A 43 -4.04 12.90 -2.41
N ARG A 44 -2.97 13.35 -1.75
CA ARG A 44 -2.10 14.41 -2.25
C ARG A 44 -1.39 14.02 -3.55
N PHE A 45 -0.97 12.77 -3.67
CA PHE A 45 -0.18 12.31 -4.81
C PHE A 45 -0.92 11.34 -5.74
N GLY A 46 -2.23 11.14 -5.55
CA GLY A 46 -3.02 10.12 -6.26
C GLY A 46 -2.81 10.11 -7.77
N LYS A 47 -2.83 11.29 -8.40
CA LYS A 47 -2.60 11.47 -9.85
C LYS A 47 -1.18 11.16 -10.34
N LYS A 48 -0.22 11.00 -9.43
CA LYS A 48 1.19 10.65 -9.69
C LYS A 48 1.54 9.23 -9.23
N ILE A 49 0.57 8.46 -8.73
CA ILE A 49 0.76 7.04 -8.41
C ILE A 49 0.65 6.24 -9.71
N HIS A 50 1.73 5.56 -10.10
CA HIS A 50 1.75 4.72 -11.31
C HIS A 50 1.68 3.23 -10.98
N PHE A 51 1.93 2.86 -9.73
CA PHE A 51 1.93 1.48 -9.28
C PHE A 51 1.60 1.42 -7.78
N ALA A 52 0.90 0.37 -7.34
CA ALA A 52 0.51 0.20 -5.95
C ALA A 52 0.97 -1.15 -5.38
N HIS A 53 1.74 -1.09 -4.29
CA HIS A 53 2.03 -2.23 -3.43
C HIS A 53 1.14 -2.11 -2.20
N MET A 54 0.11 -2.95 -2.15
CA MET A 54 -0.88 -2.92 -1.07
C MET A 54 -0.66 -4.13 -0.16
N ARG A 55 0.11 -3.90 0.90
CA ARG A 55 0.36 -4.86 1.99
C ARG A 55 0.16 -4.20 3.35
N ASN A 56 -0.07 -5.00 4.37
CA ASN A 56 -0.24 -4.49 5.73
C ASN A 56 0.95 -4.86 6.62
N VAL A 57 1.16 -4.04 7.63
CA VAL A 57 2.22 -4.18 8.63
C VAL A 57 1.62 -3.92 9.99
N LYS A 58 2.15 -4.58 11.02
CA LYS A 58 1.78 -4.29 12.41
C LYS A 58 2.92 -3.57 13.10
N ILE A 59 2.66 -2.36 13.55
CA ILE A 59 3.62 -1.57 14.33
C ILE A 59 3.59 -2.11 15.77
N THR A 60 4.68 -2.75 16.20
CA THR A 60 4.74 -3.46 17.49
C THR A 60 5.32 -2.58 18.60
N SER A 61 6.21 -1.65 18.25
CA SER A 61 6.78 -0.65 19.18
C SER A 61 7.44 0.49 18.41
N THR A 62 8.07 1.43 19.13
CA THR A 62 8.86 2.50 18.53
C THR A 62 9.95 1.92 17.63
N ASN A 63 9.95 2.28 16.35
CA ASN A 63 10.89 1.80 15.34
C ASN A 63 10.89 0.27 15.13
N SER A 64 9.80 -0.42 15.46
CA SER A 64 9.65 -1.86 15.25
C SER A 64 8.30 -2.20 14.62
N PHE A 65 8.31 -3.11 13.65
CA PHE A 65 7.12 -3.60 12.98
C PHE A 65 7.33 -5.03 12.46
N GLU A 66 6.25 -5.70 12.12
CA GLU A 66 6.25 -6.98 11.43
C GLU A 66 5.29 -6.97 10.22
N GLU A 67 5.58 -7.79 9.22
CA GLU A 67 4.69 -8.04 8.08
C GLU A 67 3.53 -8.93 8.53
N THR A 68 2.30 -8.59 8.16
CA THR A 68 1.10 -9.33 8.57
C THR A 68 0.26 -9.79 7.38
N ALA A 69 -0.86 -10.46 7.66
CA ALA A 69 -1.90 -10.64 6.67
C ALA A 69 -2.40 -9.27 6.17
N HIS A 70 -2.92 -9.23 4.95
CA HIS A 70 -3.44 -8.01 4.32
C HIS A 70 -4.64 -7.37 5.03
N PRO A 71 -5.63 -8.10 5.57
CA PRO A 71 -6.82 -7.46 6.14
C PRO A 71 -6.50 -6.44 7.24
N SER A 72 -7.24 -5.32 7.24
CA SER A 72 -7.01 -4.19 8.15
C SER A 72 -6.93 -4.62 9.62
N GLU A 73 -7.74 -5.60 10.04
CA GLU A 73 -7.79 -6.11 11.42
C GLU A 73 -6.47 -6.73 11.91
N TYR A 74 -5.62 -7.23 11.00
CA TYR A 74 -4.39 -7.93 11.36
C TYR A 74 -3.17 -7.01 11.41
N GLY A 75 -3.26 -5.82 10.82
CA GLY A 75 -2.17 -4.86 10.77
C GLY A 75 -2.47 -3.58 11.54
N SER A 76 -1.78 -2.52 11.13
CA SER A 76 -1.92 -1.16 11.65
C SER A 76 -2.40 -0.18 10.60
N LEU A 77 -2.58 -0.64 9.36
CA LEU A 77 -3.08 0.17 8.25
C LEU A 77 -4.52 -0.21 7.93
N ASP A 78 -5.35 0.81 7.71
CA ASP A 78 -6.69 0.63 7.15
C ASP A 78 -6.59 0.48 5.63
N MET A 79 -6.54 -0.77 5.18
CA MET A 79 -6.40 -1.10 3.77
C MET A 79 -7.63 -0.69 2.94
N VAL A 80 -8.82 -0.67 3.56
CA VAL A 80 -10.06 -0.28 2.88
C VAL A 80 -10.02 1.21 2.57
N GLU A 81 -9.69 2.04 3.57
CA GLU A 81 -9.61 3.49 3.37
C GLU A 81 -8.46 3.89 2.44
N ILE A 82 -7.29 3.22 2.51
CA ILE A 82 -6.19 3.48 1.56
C ILE A 82 -6.60 3.17 0.12
N LEU A 83 -7.22 1.99 -0.13
CA LEU A 83 -7.70 1.61 -1.45
C LEU A 83 -8.80 2.55 -1.95
N LYS A 84 -9.72 2.95 -1.06
CA LYS A 84 -10.78 3.91 -1.36
C LYS A 84 -10.22 5.25 -1.82
N VAL A 85 -9.22 5.79 -1.13
CA VAL A 85 -8.62 7.08 -1.52
C VAL A 85 -7.97 6.99 -2.91
N ILE A 86 -7.17 5.96 -3.19
CA ILE A 86 -6.56 5.85 -4.53
C ILE A 86 -7.60 5.56 -5.62
N HIS A 87 -8.70 4.87 -5.29
CA HIS A 87 -9.85 4.67 -6.18
C HIS A 87 -10.57 5.99 -6.51
N GLU A 88 -10.85 6.81 -5.49
CA GLU A 88 -11.45 8.15 -5.64
C GLU A 88 -10.55 9.09 -6.46
N GLU A 89 -9.23 8.97 -6.32
CA GLU A 89 -8.23 9.67 -7.14
C GLU A 89 -8.12 9.12 -8.58
N GLY A 90 -8.90 8.09 -8.93
CA GLY A 90 -8.99 7.54 -10.28
C GLY A 90 -7.78 6.71 -10.69
N PHE A 91 -7.11 6.06 -9.75
CA PHE A 91 -6.02 5.13 -10.04
C PHE A 91 -6.54 3.93 -10.87
N ASP A 92 -5.96 3.71 -12.04
CA ASP A 92 -6.27 2.62 -12.97
C ASP A 92 -5.05 1.70 -13.24
N GLY A 93 -3.96 1.93 -12.50
CA GLY A 93 -2.71 1.20 -12.64
C GLY A 93 -2.71 -0.17 -11.96
N PRO A 94 -1.60 -0.93 -12.09
CA PRO A 94 -1.49 -2.23 -11.46
C PRO A 94 -1.45 -2.13 -9.93
N ILE A 95 -2.11 -3.08 -9.26
CA ILE A 95 -2.02 -3.29 -7.81
C ILE A 95 -1.44 -4.68 -7.58
N ARG A 96 -0.47 -4.82 -6.68
CA ARG A 96 -0.04 -6.12 -6.18
C ARG A 96 -0.10 -6.20 -4.66
N PRO A 97 -0.35 -7.40 -4.09
CA PRO A 97 -0.36 -7.63 -2.63
C PRO A 97 1.02 -7.48 -1.97
N ASP A 98 2.06 -7.27 -2.76
CA ASP A 98 3.45 -7.20 -2.33
C ASP A 98 3.97 -8.42 -1.56
N HIS A 99 4.01 -8.36 -0.23
CA HIS A 99 4.50 -9.43 0.63
C HIS A 99 3.35 -10.13 1.36
N GLY A 100 3.58 -11.39 1.72
CA GLY A 100 2.69 -12.17 2.58
C GLY A 100 3.49 -13.11 3.49
N ARG A 101 2.86 -13.60 4.55
CA ARG A 101 3.46 -14.54 5.50
C ARG A 101 3.68 -15.91 4.84
N MET A 102 4.64 -16.65 5.35
CA MET A 102 4.78 -18.08 5.01
C MET A 102 3.74 -18.87 5.79
N ILE A 103 2.72 -19.36 5.10
CA ILE A 103 1.62 -20.15 5.71
C ILE A 103 1.58 -21.56 5.11
N TRP A 104 0.89 -22.48 5.78
CA TRP A 104 0.60 -23.83 5.27
C TRP A 104 1.84 -24.64 4.85
N GLY A 105 2.92 -24.52 5.62
CA GLY A 105 4.16 -25.28 5.37
C GLY A 105 4.99 -24.76 4.19
N GLU A 106 4.64 -23.60 3.63
CA GLU A 106 5.39 -22.95 2.57
C GLU A 106 6.83 -22.61 3.00
N LYS A 107 7.77 -22.80 2.07
CA LYS A 107 9.18 -22.47 2.23
C LYS A 107 9.63 -21.64 1.03
N GLY A 108 10.57 -20.72 1.26
CA GLY A 108 11.14 -19.90 0.19
C GLY A 108 11.66 -18.57 0.71
N LYS A 109 11.77 -17.60 -0.20
CA LYS A 109 12.20 -16.24 0.15
C LYS A 109 11.14 -15.57 1.04
N PRO A 110 11.49 -15.09 2.26
CA PRO A 110 10.55 -14.44 3.17
C PRO A 110 9.74 -13.35 2.47
N GLY A 111 8.41 -13.33 2.68
CA GLY A 111 7.50 -12.38 2.05
C GLY A 111 7.02 -12.77 0.65
N TYR A 112 7.70 -13.69 -0.05
CA TYR A 112 7.44 -13.99 -1.47
C TYR A 112 6.81 -15.37 -1.72
N GLY A 113 6.28 -16.01 -0.68
CA GLY A 113 5.45 -17.21 -0.81
C GLY A 113 4.15 -16.96 -1.60
N LEU A 114 3.61 -17.97 -2.26
CA LEU A 114 2.37 -17.95 -3.04
C LEU A 114 1.14 -17.69 -2.17
N TYR A 115 1.00 -18.37 -1.03
CA TYR A 115 -0.30 -18.54 -0.40
C TYR A 115 -0.88 -17.25 0.18
N ASP A 116 -0.20 -16.63 1.14
CA ASP A 116 -0.72 -15.42 1.80
C ASP A 116 -0.75 -14.22 0.83
N ARG A 117 0.12 -14.20 -0.20
CA ARG A 117 0.03 -13.20 -1.27
C ARG A 117 -1.21 -13.41 -2.14
N ALA A 118 -1.57 -14.65 -2.47
CA ALA A 118 -2.79 -14.94 -3.24
C ALA A 118 -4.05 -14.57 -2.45
N LEU A 119 -4.09 -14.87 -1.14
CA LEU A 119 -5.15 -14.41 -0.24
C LEU A 119 -5.23 -12.89 -0.21
N GLY A 120 -4.09 -12.21 -0.09
CA GLY A 120 -3.99 -10.77 -0.17
C GLY A 120 -4.54 -10.20 -1.48
N ALA A 121 -4.18 -10.78 -2.63
CA ALA A 121 -4.70 -10.35 -3.93
C ALA A 121 -6.23 -10.42 -3.97
N MET A 122 -6.82 -11.54 -3.54
CA MET A 122 -8.28 -11.69 -3.52
C MET A 122 -8.97 -10.73 -2.55
N TYR A 123 -8.38 -10.46 -1.39
CA TYR A 123 -8.87 -9.45 -0.45
C TYR A 123 -8.91 -8.05 -1.08
N LEU A 124 -7.82 -7.64 -1.73
CA LEU A 124 -7.73 -6.33 -2.39
C LEU A 124 -8.73 -6.23 -3.55
N THR A 125 -8.88 -7.30 -4.35
CA THR A 125 -9.89 -7.37 -5.41
C THR A 125 -11.30 -7.22 -4.86
N GLY A 126 -11.63 -7.88 -3.74
CA GLY A 126 -12.95 -7.76 -3.11
C GLY A 126 -13.27 -6.35 -2.64
N ILE A 127 -12.28 -5.64 -2.08
CA ILE A 127 -12.43 -4.21 -1.74
C ILE A 127 -12.67 -3.40 -3.02
N TRP A 128 -11.83 -3.57 -4.04
CA TRP A 128 -11.91 -2.80 -5.27
C TRP A 128 -13.26 -2.98 -5.98
N GLU A 129 -13.73 -4.22 -6.10
CA GLU A 129 -15.05 -4.52 -6.68
C GLU A 129 -16.18 -3.85 -5.89
N THR A 130 -16.08 -3.83 -4.55
CA THR A 130 -17.06 -3.16 -3.69
C THR A 130 -17.06 -1.64 -3.92
N LEU A 131 -15.88 -1.03 -4.03
CA LEU A 131 -15.75 0.40 -4.29
C LEU A 131 -16.35 0.79 -5.66
N GLU A 132 -16.12 0.00 -6.70
CA GLU A 132 -16.76 0.18 -8.01
C GLU A 132 -18.29 0.15 -7.92
N LYS A 133 -18.86 -0.82 -7.18
CA LYS A 133 -20.32 -1.00 -7.07
C LYS A 133 -21.02 0.02 -6.17
N THR A 134 -20.30 0.57 -5.21
CA THR A 134 -20.85 1.51 -4.22
C THR A 134 -20.60 2.98 -4.57
N LYS A 135 -19.90 3.23 -5.67
CA LYS A 135 -19.71 4.57 -6.23
C LYS A 135 -21.08 5.20 -6.55
N LYS A 136 -21.44 6.24 -5.81
CA LYS A 136 -22.62 7.06 -6.07
C LYS A 136 -22.34 8.11 -7.13
#